data_AF-A0A933WH04-F1
#
_entry.id   AF-A0A933WH04-F1
#
_cell.length_a   1.000
_cell.length_b   1.000
_cell.length_c   1.000
_cell.angle_alpha   90.00
_cell.angle_beta   90.00
_cell.angle_gamma   90.00
#
_symmetry.space_group_name_H-M   'P 1'
#
loop_
_entity.id
_entity.type
_entity.pdbx_description
1 polymer ?
#
loop_
_entity_poly.entity_id
_entity_poly.type
_entity_poly.pdbx_seq_one_letter_code
_entity_poly.pdbx_strand_id
1 'polypeptide(L)'
;MDVKLLSNLYRFGMTDVIGTKSCITGLFSMIFPMQIRILDSPPVLVYNAIKCGINLKENIKPEKKMKYIIGFLFLMLASIVNAQDCQNFKDSGDGIPAEYFRHECEGNKALKAKQYEKAAYEFKEALSVSIHEAPNYELNVELVEALCKLNKKAEAKKIIREFKCMAAVDLGELECYDKKGKPNTKLTKKCFDQMCIIGLGLTSEGKNNLLKKRAKMKQIEANCK
;
A
#
# COMPACT_ATOMS: atom_id res chain seq x y z
N MET A 1 -11.52 -13.44 4.52
CA MET A 1 -12.39 -14.11 3.53
C MET A 1 -11.80 -15.48 3.25
N ASP A 2 -12.58 -16.55 3.40
CA ASP A 2 -12.08 -17.94 3.42
C ASP A 2 -11.63 -18.40 2.02
N VAL A 3 -10.35 -18.76 1.87
CA VAL A 3 -9.72 -19.20 0.61
C VAL A 3 -10.41 -20.44 0.04
N LYS A 4 -11.04 -21.26 0.89
CA LYS A 4 -11.84 -22.41 0.46
C LYS A 4 -13.09 -22.00 -0.32
N LEU A 5 -13.70 -20.86 0.01
CA LEU A 5 -14.91 -20.38 -0.68
C LEU A 5 -14.60 -19.92 -2.12
N LEU A 6 -13.48 -19.21 -2.29
CA LEU A 6 -12.97 -18.78 -3.60
C LEU A 6 -12.55 -19.96 -4.47
N SER A 7 -11.86 -20.95 -3.91
CA SER A 7 -11.49 -22.20 -4.60
C SER A 7 -12.72 -22.98 -5.09
N ASN A 8 -13.77 -23.05 -4.27
CA ASN A 8 -15.00 -23.77 -4.61
C ASN A 8 -15.81 -23.05 -5.69
N LEU A 9 -15.85 -21.71 -5.68
CA LEU A 9 -16.44 -20.90 -6.76
C LEU A 9 -15.66 -21.05 -8.08
N TYR A 10 -14.32 -21.12 -8.01
CA TYR A 10 -13.46 -21.32 -9.18
C TYR A 10 -13.62 -22.71 -9.81
N ARG A 11 -13.75 -23.77 -8.98
CA ARG A 11 -13.98 -25.14 -9.44
C ARG A 11 -15.38 -25.34 -10.03
N PHE A 12 -16.42 -24.75 -9.43
CA PHE A 12 -17.79 -24.84 -9.96
C PHE A 12 -17.96 -24.14 -11.31
N GLY A 13 -17.15 -23.12 -11.60
CA GLY A 13 -17.21 -22.37 -12.85
C GLY A 13 -16.54 -23.04 -14.06
N MET A 14 -15.67 -24.05 -13.88
CA MET A 14 -14.90 -24.63 -14.99
C MET A 14 -15.36 -26.02 -15.45
N THR A 15 -16.01 -26.83 -14.62
CA THR A 15 -16.33 -28.23 -14.98
C THR A 15 -17.53 -28.40 -15.91
N ASP A 16 -18.43 -27.40 -16.01
CA ASP A 16 -19.60 -27.45 -16.91
C ASP A 16 -19.38 -26.71 -18.25
N VAL A 17 -18.16 -26.24 -18.53
CA VAL A 17 -17.87 -25.28 -19.61
C VAL A 17 -17.11 -25.94 -20.77
N ILE A 18 -17.66 -27.02 -21.33
CA ILE A 18 -17.11 -27.64 -22.55
C ILE A 18 -17.95 -27.27 -23.80
N GLY A 19 -19.10 -26.60 -23.64
CA GLY A 19 -20.07 -26.38 -24.72
C GLY A 19 -20.20 -24.96 -25.32
N THR A 20 -19.50 -23.94 -24.84
CA THR A 20 -19.73 -22.53 -25.25
C THR A 20 -18.44 -21.80 -25.64
N LYS A 21 -17.78 -22.29 -26.69
CA LYS A 21 -16.49 -21.81 -27.23
C LYS A 21 -16.48 -20.40 -27.88
N SER A 22 -17.56 -19.61 -27.90
CA SER A 22 -17.54 -18.31 -28.61
C SER A 22 -17.61 -17.06 -27.73
N CYS A 23 -18.32 -17.09 -26.58
CA CYS A 23 -18.42 -15.91 -25.70
C CYS A 23 -17.27 -15.82 -24.69
N ILE A 24 -16.80 -16.96 -24.19
CA ILE A 24 -15.73 -17.00 -23.17
C ILE A 24 -14.39 -16.62 -23.80
N THR A 25 -14.13 -17.06 -25.02
CA THR A 25 -12.92 -16.70 -25.76
C THR A 25 -12.87 -15.20 -26.07
N GLY A 26 -14.02 -14.55 -26.30
CA GLY A 26 -14.10 -13.09 -26.47
C GLY A 26 -13.93 -12.30 -25.17
N LEU A 27 -14.50 -12.78 -24.06
CA LEU A 27 -14.32 -12.13 -22.75
C LEU A 27 -12.88 -12.30 -22.25
N PHE A 28 -12.30 -13.50 -22.40
CA PHE A 28 -10.90 -13.77 -22.02
C PHE A 28 -9.89 -13.13 -22.97
N SER A 29 -10.18 -13.01 -24.28
CA SER A 29 -9.31 -12.28 -25.22
C SER A 29 -9.40 -10.76 -25.10
N MET A 30 -10.41 -10.22 -24.40
CA MET A 30 -10.44 -8.81 -24.00
C MET A 30 -9.72 -8.57 -22.66
N ILE A 31 -9.80 -9.53 -21.73
CA ILE A 31 -9.19 -9.42 -20.40
C ILE A 31 -7.67 -9.67 -20.43
N PHE A 32 -7.15 -10.48 -21.37
CA PHE A 32 -5.72 -10.83 -21.38
C PHE A 32 -4.76 -9.86 -22.11
N PRO A 33 -5.16 -9.07 -23.14
CA PRO A 33 -4.29 -8.04 -23.69
C PRO A 33 -4.53 -6.64 -23.09
N MET A 34 -5.57 -6.41 -22.29
CA MET A 34 -5.77 -5.13 -21.58
C MET A 34 -4.96 -5.08 -20.27
N GLN A 35 -3.63 -5.10 -20.39
CA GLN A 35 -2.75 -4.52 -19.36
C GLN A 35 -2.61 -2.99 -19.51
N ILE A 36 -3.41 -2.34 -20.36
CA ILE A 36 -3.31 -0.91 -20.64
C ILE A 36 -4.72 -0.30 -20.69
N ARG A 37 -5.00 0.63 -19.76
CA ARG A 37 -6.17 1.54 -19.64
C ARG A 37 -7.50 0.94 -19.13
N ILE A 38 -7.58 0.68 -17.82
CA ILE A 38 -8.86 0.56 -17.09
C ILE A 38 -9.25 1.94 -16.50
N LEU A 39 -9.19 3.00 -17.28
CA LEU A 39 -9.51 4.36 -16.79
C LEU A 39 -10.61 5.09 -17.55
N ASP A 40 -10.96 4.68 -18.78
CA ASP A 40 -11.79 5.58 -19.61
C ASP A 40 -13.25 5.15 -19.85
N SER A 41 -13.69 3.94 -19.48
CA SER A 41 -15.10 3.57 -19.71
C SER A 41 -15.64 2.37 -18.88
N PRO A 42 -15.79 2.50 -17.56
CA PRO A 42 -16.55 1.53 -16.75
C PRO A 42 -17.94 1.16 -17.33
N PRO A 43 -18.74 2.10 -17.91
CA PRO A 43 -20.07 1.77 -18.41
C PRO A 43 -20.07 0.83 -19.62
N VAL A 44 -19.03 0.88 -20.46
CA VAL A 44 -18.97 0.09 -21.72
C VAL A 44 -18.66 -1.38 -21.41
N LEU A 45 -17.78 -1.64 -20.43
CA LEU A 45 -17.51 -2.99 -19.94
C LEU A 45 -18.74 -3.58 -19.22
N VAL A 46 -19.43 -2.77 -18.40
CA VAL A 46 -20.69 -3.17 -17.75
C VAL A 46 -21.75 -3.49 -18.80
N TYR A 47 -21.93 -2.63 -19.81
CA TYR A 47 -22.92 -2.81 -20.87
C TYR A 47 -22.67 -4.07 -21.70
N ASN A 48 -21.41 -4.30 -22.11
CA ASN A 48 -21.05 -5.49 -22.89
C ASN A 48 -21.14 -6.77 -22.06
N ALA A 49 -20.80 -6.74 -20.77
CA ALA A 49 -20.94 -7.89 -19.88
C ALA A 49 -22.41 -8.22 -19.57
N ILE A 50 -23.27 -7.20 -19.37
CA ILE A 50 -24.72 -7.37 -19.24
C ILE A 50 -25.29 -7.94 -20.55
N LYS A 51 -24.88 -7.43 -21.71
CA LYS A 51 -25.31 -7.94 -23.02
C LYS A 51 -24.86 -9.39 -23.24
N CYS A 52 -23.68 -9.76 -22.75
CA CYS A 52 -23.16 -11.13 -22.80
C CYS A 52 -23.85 -12.07 -21.79
N GLY A 53 -24.15 -11.59 -20.59
CA GLY A 53 -24.90 -12.32 -19.56
C GLY A 53 -26.38 -12.53 -19.92
N ILE A 54 -27.00 -11.56 -20.60
CA ILE A 54 -28.37 -11.69 -21.14
C ILE A 54 -28.39 -12.70 -22.30
N ASN A 55 -27.33 -12.78 -23.12
CA ASN A 55 -27.19 -13.76 -24.20
C ASN A 55 -26.67 -15.14 -23.77
N LEU A 56 -26.61 -15.44 -22.47
CA LEU A 56 -26.41 -16.81 -21.99
C LEU A 56 -27.54 -17.69 -22.56
N LYS A 57 -27.19 -18.55 -23.53
CA LYS A 57 -28.07 -19.46 -24.29
C LYS A 57 -29.31 -19.86 -23.49
N GLU A 58 -30.47 -19.85 -24.16
CA GLU A 58 -31.80 -20.17 -23.62
C GLU A 58 -31.86 -21.48 -22.80
N ASN A 59 -30.90 -22.39 -22.98
CA ASN A 59 -30.84 -23.69 -22.32
C ASN A 59 -30.21 -23.71 -20.90
N ILE A 60 -29.83 -22.57 -20.32
CA ILE A 60 -29.36 -22.54 -18.93
C ILE A 60 -30.56 -22.37 -17.99
N LYS A 61 -30.76 -23.34 -17.09
CA LYS A 61 -31.79 -23.28 -16.04
C LYS A 61 -31.71 -21.94 -15.29
N PRO A 62 -32.85 -21.26 -15.02
CA PRO A 62 -32.89 -19.91 -14.45
C PRO A 62 -32.09 -19.78 -13.13
N GLU A 63 -32.06 -20.82 -12.31
CA GLU A 63 -31.29 -20.87 -11.06
C GLU A 63 -29.77 -20.76 -11.27
N LYS A 64 -29.24 -21.32 -12.37
CA LYS A 64 -27.81 -21.20 -12.71
C LYS A 64 -27.51 -19.80 -13.28
N LYS A 65 -28.42 -19.22 -14.09
CA LYS A 65 -28.27 -17.84 -14.62
C LYS A 65 -28.16 -16.80 -13.49
N MET A 66 -29.01 -16.93 -12.46
CA MET A 66 -28.99 -16.02 -11.31
C MET A 66 -27.65 -16.05 -10.56
N LYS A 67 -27.08 -17.25 -10.36
CA LYS A 67 -25.78 -17.41 -9.69
C LYS A 67 -24.62 -16.75 -10.46
N TYR A 68 -24.62 -16.83 -11.79
CA TYR A 68 -23.62 -16.15 -12.62
C TYR A 68 -23.72 -14.63 -12.53
N ILE A 69 -24.93 -14.09 -12.58
CA ILE A 69 -25.17 -12.64 -12.47
C ILE A 69 -24.70 -12.13 -11.10
N ILE A 70 -25.06 -12.85 -10.02
CA ILE A 70 -24.63 -12.50 -8.66
C ILE A 70 -23.11 -12.58 -8.55
N GLY A 71 -22.47 -13.65 -9.03
CA GLY A 71 -21.00 -13.79 -8.99
C GLY A 71 -20.27 -12.69 -9.76
N PHE A 72 -20.81 -12.27 -10.90
CA PHE A 72 -20.26 -11.18 -11.70
C PHE A 72 -20.42 -9.81 -11.00
N LEU A 73 -21.59 -9.52 -10.43
CA LEU A 73 -21.82 -8.32 -9.62
C LEU A 73 -20.87 -8.26 -8.42
N PHE A 74 -20.61 -9.39 -7.75
CA PHE A 74 -19.63 -9.46 -6.66
C PHE A 74 -18.21 -9.14 -7.12
N LEU A 75 -17.77 -9.64 -8.28
CA LEU A 75 -16.45 -9.33 -8.86
C LEU A 75 -16.32 -7.85 -9.25
N MET A 76 -17.40 -7.27 -9.80
CA MET A 76 -17.47 -5.85 -10.15
C MET A 76 -17.40 -4.96 -8.90
N LEU A 77 -18.20 -5.28 -7.88
CA LEU A 77 -18.17 -4.56 -6.59
C LEU A 77 -16.80 -4.71 -5.91
N ALA A 78 -16.18 -5.89 -5.94
CA ALA A 78 -14.83 -6.08 -5.41
C ALA A 78 -13.78 -5.24 -6.16
N SER A 79 -13.94 -5.03 -7.47
CA SER A 79 -13.05 -4.19 -8.28
C SER A 79 -13.22 -2.71 -7.97
N ILE A 80 -14.45 -2.26 -7.69
CA ILE A 80 -14.76 -0.87 -7.30
C ILE A 80 -14.27 -0.58 -5.86
N VAL A 81 -14.50 -1.50 -4.92
CA VAL A 81 -14.09 -1.34 -3.51
C VAL A 81 -12.57 -1.33 -3.36
N ASN A 82 -11.82 -2.00 -4.27
CA ASN A 82 -10.36 -1.99 -4.25
C ASN A 82 -9.74 -0.75 -4.94
N ALA A 83 -10.57 0.12 -5.52
CA ALA A 83 -10.20 1.43 -6.02
C ALA A 83 -10.56 2.51 -4.98
N GLN A 84 -9.99 2.42 -3.77
CA GLN A 84 -9.87 3.62 -2.94
C GLN A 84 -8.90 4.56 -3.67
N ASP A 85 -9.46 5.56 -4.35
CA ASP A 85 -8.68 6.57 -5.03
C ASP A 85 -7.96 7.45 -4.00
N CYS A 86 -6.63 7.49 -4.09
CA CYS A 86 -5.78 8.38 -3.31
C CYS A 86 -5.94 9.87 -3.70
N GLN A 87 -7.00 10.23 -4.44
CA GLN A 87 -7.19 11.55 -5.07
C GLN A 87 -8.04 12.52 -4.23
N ASN A 88 -8.73 12.06 -3.18
CA ASN A 88 -9.68 12.87 -2.43
C ASN A 88 -9.21 13.22 -1.01
N PHE A 89 -7.91 13.50 -0.83
CA PHE A 89 -7.42 14.04 0.44
C PHE A 89 -7.66 15.54 0.48
N LYS A 90 -8.31 16.01 1.54
CA LYS A 90 -8.33 17.42 1.93
C LYS A 90 -7.29 17.60 3.03
N ASP A 91 -6.78 18.81 3.17
CA ASP A 91 -5.90 19.15 4.28
C ASP A 91 -6.62 18.78 5.59
N SER A 92 -5.93 18.02 6.45
CA SER A 92 -6.57 17.38 7.61
C SER A 92 -6.99 18.36 8.72
N GLY A 93 -6.75 19.68 8.54
CA GLY A 93 -6.90 20.68 9.59
C GLY A 93 -5.78 20.66 10.62
N ASP A 94 -5.03 19.56 10.70
CA ASP A 94 -3.91 19.34 11.62
C ASP A 94 -2.56 19.88 11.10
N GLY A 95 -2.59 20.69 10.03
CA GLY A 95 -1.38 21.26 9.43
C GLY A 95 -0.55 20.29 8.58
N ILE A 96 -1.05 19.07 8.32
CA ILE A 96 -0.44 18.12 7.39
C ILE A 96 -1.03 18.34 5.99
N PRO A 97 -0.21 18.65 4.96
CA PRO A 97 -0.69 18.88 3.61
C PRO A 97 -1.35 17.64 2.99
N ALA A 98 -2.42 17.82 2.22
CA ALA A 98 -3.09 16.72 1.50
C ALA A 98 -2.14 15.90 0.61
N GLU A 99 -1.09 16.54 0.09
CA GLU A 99 -0.06 15.90 -0.71
C GLU A 99 0.70 14.81 0.04
N TYR A 100 0.96 15.00 1.34
CA TYR A 100 1.58 13.97 2.18
C TYR A 100 0.74 12.68 2.15
N PHE A 101 -0.57 12.80 2.42
CA PHE A 101 -1.49 11.65 2.46
C PHE A 101 -1.67 10.99 1.09
N ARG A 102 -1.67 11.80 0.02
CA ARG A 102 -1.70 11.28 -1.35
C ARG A 102 -0.50 10.38 -1.63
N HIS A 103 0.70 10.87 -1.35
CA HIS A 103 1.94 10.12 -1.58
C HIS A 103 2.05 8.89 -0.67
N GLU A 104 1.67 8.99 0.61
CA GLU A 104 1.61 7.84 1.52
C GLU A 104 0.65 6.75 1.01
N CYS A 105 -0.55 7.14 0.54
CA CYS A 105 -1.55 6.23 -0.01
C CYS A 105 -1.05 5.55 -1.29
N GLU A 106 -0.51 6.32 -2.25
CA GLU A 106 0.03 5.80 -3.50
C GLU A 106 1.24 4.88 -3.27
N GLY A 107 2.12 5.24 -2.34
CA GLY A 107 3.26 4.43 -1.94
C GLY A 107 2.83 3.09 -1.35
N ASN A 108 1.83 3.09 -0.46
CA ASN A 108 1.27 1.88 0.12
C ASN A 108 0.60 0.97 -0.90
N LYS A 109 -0.16 1.55 -1.84
CA LYS A 109 -0.78 0.82 -2.95
C LYS A 109 0.28 0.18 -3.85
N ALA A 110 1.33 0.93 -4.20
CA ALA A 110 2.45 0.44 -4.99
C ALA A 110 3.22 -0.68 -4.26
N LEU A 111 3.44 -0.54 -2.95
CA LEU A 111 4.13 -1.55 -2.14
C LEU A 111 3.36 -2.87 -2.11
N LYS A 112 2.04 -2.83 -1.90
CA LYS A 112 1.16 -4.02 -1.95
C LYS A 112 1.15 -4.66 -3.35
N ALA A 113 1.21 -3.84 -4.40
CA ALA A 113 1.31 -4.29 -5.78
C ALA A 113 2.73 -4.74 -6.19
N LYS A 114 3.70 -4.75 -5.26
CA LYS A 114 5.13 -5.06 -5.51
C LYS A 114 5.81 -4.16 -6.54
N GLN A 115 5.26 -2.97 -6.78
CA GLN A 115 5.83 -1.93 -7.63
C GLN A 115 6.85 -1.13 -6.82
N TYR A 116 7.97 -1.76 -6.46
CA TYR A 116 8.89 -1.23 -5.46
C TYR A 116 9.54 0.10 -5.86
N GLU A 117 9.78 0.35 -7.16
CA GLU A 117 10.30 1.64 -7.64
C GLU A 117 9.31 2.77 -7.40
N LYS A 118 8.04 2.56 -7.77
CA LYS A 118 6.97 3.52 -7.51
C LYS A 118 6.78 3.72 -6.01
N ALA A 119 6.72 2.64 -5.23
CA ALA A 119 6.60 2.73 -3.78
C ALA A 119 7.71 3.58 -3.14
N ALA A 120 8.97 3.31 -3.51
CA ALA A 120 10.11 4.06 -3.00
C ALA A 120 10.09 5.53 -3.44
N TYR A 121 9.60 5.84 -4.64
CA TYR A 121 9.41 7.21 -5.10
C TYR A 121 8.36 7.93 -4.25
N GLU A 122 7.14 7.38 -4.17
CA GLU A 122 6.03 8.01 -3.44
C GLU A 122 6.36 8.22 -1.95
N PHE A 123 7.02 7.25 -1.30
CA PHE A 123 7.44 7.44 0.09
C PHE A 123 8.52 8.50 0.28
N LYS A 124 9.41 8.71 -0.70
CA LYS A 124 10.38 9.82 -0.64
C LYS A 124 9.69 11.16 -0.81
N GLU A 125 8.73 11.25 -1.72
CA GLU A 125 7.93 12.47 -1.91
C GLU A 125 7.15 12.79 -0.63
N ALA A 126 6.47 11.81 -0.03
CA ALA A 126 5.79 11.97 1.26
C ALA A 126 6.73 12.46 2.38
N LEU A 127 7.93 11.88 2.48
CA LEU A 127 8.95 12.31 3.47
C LEU A 127 9.58 13.67 3.16
N SER A 128 9.45 14.16 1.93
CA SER A 128 9.92 15.49 1.51
C SER A 128 8.92 16.60 1.85
N VAL A 129 7.63 16.24 2.00
CA VAL A 129 6.61 17.14 2.51
C VAL A 129 6.97 17.50 3.95
N SER A 130 7.34 18.75 4.17
CA SER A 130 7.74 19.27 5.46
C SER A 130 6.55 19.30 6.42
N ILE A 131 6.36 18.23 7.18
CA ILE A 131 5.45 18.19 8.32
C ILE A 131 6.20 18.69 9.56
N HIS A 132 5.64 19.64 10.30
CA HIS A 132 6.17 20.13 11.58
C HIS A 132 5.85 19.18 12.75
N GLU A 133 5.83 17.88 12.46
CA GLU A 133 5.53 16.84 13.44
C GLU A 133 6.74 15.93 13.68
N ALA A 134 6.59 15.04 14.67
CA ALA A 134 7.56 14.03 15.04
C ALA A 134 8.02 13.21 13.81
N PRO A 135 9.21 12.59 13.86
CA PRO A 135 9.71 11.81 12.74
C PRO A 135 8.71 10.77 12.26
N ASN A 136 8.51 10.71 10.95
CA ASN A 136 7.62 9.72 10.38
C ASN A 136 8.28 8.35 10.31
N TYR A 137 8.22 7.62 11.43
CA TYR A 137 8.79 6.28 11.55
C TYR A 137 8.13 5.27 10.63
N GLU A 138 6.85 5.47 10.26
CA GLU A 138 6.12 4.53 9.39
C GLU A 138 6.71 4.52 7.98
N LEU A 139 6.74 5.69 7.35
CA LEU A 139 7.24 5.85 5.99
C LEU A 139 8.71 5.44 5.87
N ASN A 140 9.53 5.68 6.89
CA ASN A 140 10.92 5.21 6.89
C ASN A 140 11.01 3.68 6.83
N VAL A 141 10.14 2.96 7.55
CA VAL A 141 10.10 1.49 7.52
C VAL A 141 9.68 0.99 6.14
N GLU A 142 8.63 1.56 5.56
CA GLU A 142 8.09 1.16 4.26
C GLU A 142 9.04 1.50 3.10
N LEU A 143 9.70 2.66 3.17
CA LEU A 143 10.73 3.05 2.21
C LEU A 143 11.93 2.11 2.26
N VAL A 144 12.40 1.74 3.45
CA VAL A 144 13.50 0.77 3.59
C VAL A 144 13.09 -0.58 3.01
N GLU A 145 11.86 -1.04 3.24
CA GLU A 145 11.35 -2.27 2.64
C GLU A 145 11.41 -2.23 1.11
N ALA A 146 10.89 -1.16 0.51
CA ALA A 146 10.92 -0.97 -0.94
C ALA A 146 12.36 -0.91 -1.50
N LEU A 147 13.25 -0.14 -0.87
CA LEU A 147 14.65 0.00 -1.30
C LEU A 147 15.42 -1.32 -1.22
N CYS A 148 15.18 -2.12 -0.18
CA CYS A 148 15.78 -3.43 -0.04
C CYS A 148 15.33 -4.38 -1.16
N LYS A 149 14.05 -4.33 -1.56
CA LYS A 149 13.53 -5.11 -2.70
C LYS A 149 14.09 -4.66 -4.05
N LEU A 150 14.53 -3.40 -4.16
CA LEU A 150 15.24 -2.85 -5.32
C LEU A 150 16.75 -3.07 -5.28
N ASN A 151 17.29 -3.79 -4.30
CA ASN A 151 18.73 -3.95 -4.09
C ASN A 151 19.49 -2.61 -3.89
N LYS A 152 18.80 -1.53 -3.49
CA LYS A 152 19.38 -0.22 -3.18
C LYS A 152 19.92 -0.18 -1.75
N LYS A 153 20.83 -1.11 -1.42
CA LYS A 153 21.30 -1.39 -0.04
C LYS A 153 21.97 -0.19 0.64
N ALA A 154 22.75 0.60 -0.10
CA ALA A 154 23.46 1.76 0.47
C ALA A 154 22.46 2.82 0.98
N GLU A 155 21.42 3.08 0.19
CA GLU A 155 20.37 4.03 0.55
C GLU A 155 19.53 3.51 1.73
N ALA A 156 19.11 2.25 1.69
CA ALA A 156 18.40 1.61 2.81
C ALA A 156 19.19 1.69 4.13
N LYS A 157 20.49 1.41 4.11
CA LYS A 157 21.38 1.50 5.29
C LYS A 157 21.47 2.92 5.86
N LYS A 158 21.43 3.94 5.01
CA LYS A 158 21.43 5.34 5.46
C LYS A 158 20.15 5.63 6.26
N ILE A 159 18.99 5.25 5.71
CA ILE A 159 17.69 5.48 6.35
C ILE A 159 17.56 4.67 7.65
N ILE A 160 18.00 3.40 7.67
CA ILE A 160 18.02 2.58 8.89
C ILE A 160 18.82 3.26 10.02
N ARG A 161 19.97 3.86 9.69
CA ARG A 161 20.81 4.55 10.68
C ARG A 161 20.11 5.78 11.25
N GLU A 162 19.48 6.57 10.38
CA GLU A 162 18.71 7.76 10.77
C GLU A 162 17.53 7.35 11.66
N PHE A 163 16.74 6.36 11.24
CA PHE A 163 15.65 5.78 12.01
C PHE A 163 16.10 5.33 13.41
N LYS A 164 17.20 4.56 13.49
CA LYS A 164 17.71 4.04 14.77
C LYS A 164 18.12 5.16 15.72
N CYS A 165 18.72 6.22 15.19
CA CYS A 165 19.11 7.38 15.99
C CYS A 165 17.87 8.10 16.55
N MET A 166 16.92 8.45 15.69
CA MET A 166 15.70 9.16 16.09
C MET A 166 14.89 8.36 17.11
N ALA A 167 14.70 7.06 16.84
CA ALA A 167 13.98 6.18 17.74
C ALA A 167 14.65 6.04 19.11
N ALA A 168 15.99 6.05 19.16
CA ALA A 168 16.72 6.00 20.42
C ALA A 168 16.53 7.30 21.25
N VAL A 169 16.46 8.45 20.59
CA VAL A 169 16.15 9.72 21.29
C VAL A 169 14.73 9.72 21.83
N ASP A 170 13.76 9.36 21.01
CA ASP A 170 12.33 9.34 21.40
C ASP A 170 11.99 8.34 22.51
N LEU A 171 12.72 7.22 22.56
CA LEU A 171 12.61 6.23 23.62
C LEU A 171 13.36 6.62 24.90
N GLY A 172 14.13 7.71 24.88
CA GLY A 172 14.97 8.15 26.00
C GLY A 172 16.27 7.33 26.18
N GLU A 173 16.67 6.56 25.17
CA GLU A 173 17.94 5.81 25.16
C GLU A 173 19.14 6.71 24.84
N LEU A 174 18.91 7.83 24.14
CA LEU A 174 19.89 8.85 23.85
C LEU A 174 19.34 10.24 24.18
N GLU A 175 20.15 11.05 24.87
CA GLU A 175 19.81 12.44 25.15
C GLU A 175 20.32 13.37 24.04
N CYS A 176 19.57 14.43 23.75
CA CYS A 176 19.94 15.45 22.76
C CYS A 176 21.21 16.22 23.13
N TYR A 177 21.36 16.51 24.42
CA TYR A 177 22.48 17.25 24.98
C TYR A 177 23.14 16.41 26.07
N ASP A 178 24.44 16.55 26.23
CA ASP A 178 25.16 15.95 27.36
C ASP A 178 24.88 16.71 28.67
N LYS A 179 25.42 16.19 29.78
CA LYS A 179 25.28 16.83 31.11
C LYS A 179 25.86 18.25 31.21
N LYS A 180 26.67 18.67 30.24
CA LYS A 180 27.26 20.01 30.14
C LYS A 180 26.50 20.92 29.17
N GLY A 181 25.34 20.48 28.66
CA GLY A 181 24.52 21.21 27.70
C GLY A 181 25.09 21.24 26.28
N LYS A 182 26.10 20.40 25.95
CA LYS A 182 26.65 20.33 24.59
C LYS A 182 25.87 19.32 23.74
N PRO A 183 25.70 19.56 22.43
CA PRO A 183 25.09 18.60 21.52
C PRO A 183 25.74 17.22 21.62
N ASN A 184 24.93 16.17 21.74
CA ASN A 184 25.43 14.80 21.86
C ASN A 184 26.06 14.34 20.53
N THR A 185 27.38 14.13 20.53
CA THR A 185 28.15 13.76 19.33
C THR A 185 27.85 12.36 18.80
N LYS A 186 27.06 11.56 19.53
CA LYS A 186 26.59 10.24 19.05
C LYS A 186 25.40 10.36 18.10
N LEU A 187 24.72 11.52 18.07
CA LEU A 187 23.59 11.76 17.18
C LEU A 187 24.09 12.14 15.78
N THR A 188 23.45 11.62 14.74
CA THR A 188 23.69 12.12 13.39
C THR A 188 23.15 13.54 13.27
N LYS A 189 23.71 14.37 12.37
CA LYS A 189 23.22 15.75 12.17
C LYS A 189 21.70 15.80 11.95
N LYS A 190 21.19 14.98 11.02
CA LYS A 190 19.74 14.91 10.73
C LYS A 190 18.91 14.50 11.94
N CYS A 191 19.39 13.54 12.73
CA CYS A 191 18.71 13.10 13.95
C CYS A 191 18.68 14.21 15.01
N PHE A 192 19.79 14.93 15.20
CA PHE A 192 19.81 16.09 16.10
C PHE A 192 18.83 17.17 15.63
N ASP A 193 18.88 17.53 14.34
CA ASP A 193 18.04 18.58 13.76
C ASP A 193 16.54 18.25 13.89
N GLN A 194 16.15 16.98 13.67
CA GLN A 194 14.75 16.55 13.74
C GLN A 194 14.25 16.30 15.16
N MET A 195 15.08 15.77 16.06
CA MET A 195 14.64 15.38 17.41
C MET A 195 14.82 16.49 18.45
N CYS A 196 15.91 17.22 18.38
CA CYS A 196 16.41 18.01 19.51
C CYS A 196 16.04 19.49 19.44
N ILE A 197 15.68 19.96 18.25
CA ILE A 197 15.23 21.34 18.01
C ILE A 197 13.70 21.41 18.09
N ILE A 198 13.00 20.38 17.62
CA ILE A 198 11.54 20.38 17.43
C ILE A 198 10.78 19.92 18.70
N GLY A 199 11.45 19.28 19.67
CA GLY A 199 10.97 19.19 21.06
C GLY A 199 9.64 18.44 21.26
N LEU A 200 9.45 17.30 20.60
CA LEU A 200 8.23 16.49 20.74
C LEU A 200 8.52 15.24 21.57
N GLY A 201 7.83 15.08 22.70
CA GLY A 201 7.88 13.87 23.51
C GLY A 201 6.78 12.88 23.13
N LEU A 202 7.10 11.58 23.09
CA LEU A 202 6.10 10.54 22.82
C LEU A 202 5.19 10.27 24.02
N THR A 203 3.90 10.08 23.73
CA THR A 203 2.95 9.45 24.67
C THR A 203 3.33 7.98 24.92
N SER A 204 2.80 7.38 25.99
CA SER A 204 3.00 5.94 26.28
C SER A 204 2.56 5.04 25.13
N GLU A 205 1.47 5.41 24.44
CA GLU A 205 1.00 4.71 23.23
C GLU A 205 1.98 4.87 22.06
N GLY A 206 2.48 6.10 21.86
CA GLY A 206 3.51 6.41 20.85
C GLY A 206 4.77 5.57 21.04
N LYS A 207 5.23 5.37 22.29
CA LYS A 207 6.38 4.52 22.60
C LYS A 207 6.14 3.05 22.22
N ASN A 208 4.98 2.49 22.53
CA ASN A 208 4.64 1.12 22.17
C ASN A 208 4.57 0.92 20.65
N ASN A 209 4.02 1.89 19.91
CA ASN A 209 4.01 1.86 18.45
C ASN A 209 5.43 1.94 17.88
N LEU A 210 6.28 2.83 18.40
CA LEU A 210 7.67 2.96 17.99
C LEU A 210 8.47 1.66 18.21
N LEU A 211 8.26 0.96 19.33
CA LEU A 211 8.88 -0.34 19.59
C LEU A 211 8.50 -1.39 18.53
N LYS A 212 7.23 -1.45 18.12
CA LYS A 212 6.77 -2.32 17.01
C LYS A 212 7.46 -1.95 15.70
N LYS A 213 7.55 -0.65 15.39
CA LYS A 213 8.24 -0.16 14.17
C LYS A 213 9.73 -0.50 14.20
N ARG A 214 10.40 -0.39 15.34
CA ARG A 214 11.81 -0.78 15.52
C ARG A 214 12.02 -2.29 15.32
N ALA A 215 11.09 -3.13 15.78
CA ALA A 215 11.12 -4.56 15.53
C ALA A 215 10.96 -4.90 14.04
N LYS A 216 9.98 -4.28 13.36
CA LYS A 216 9.79 -4.42 11.90
C LYS A 216 11.03 -3.97 11.13
N MET A 217 11.63 -2.83 11.49
CA MET A 217 12.86 -2.33 10.87
C MET A 217 14.03 -3.32 10.99
N LYS A 218 14.22 -3.93 12.18
CA LYS A 218 15.25 -4.96 12.39
C LYS A 218 15.04 -6.18 11.50
N GLN A 219 13.79 -6.62 11.33
CA GLN A 219 13.45 -7.74 10.46
C GLN A 219 13.77 -7.41 8.98
N ILE A 220 13.41 -6.22 8.52
CA ILE A 220 13.71 -5.78 7.15
C ILE A 220 15.22 -5.69 6.93
N GLU A 221 15.96 -5.09 7.88
CA GLU A 221 17.43 -4.99 7.82
C GLU A 221 18.10 -6.37 7.68
N ALA A 222 17.61 -7.37 8.41
CA ALA A 222 18.12 -8.74 8.31
C ALA A 222 17.89 -9.34 6.92
N ASN A 223 16.76 -9.04 6.29
CA ASN A 223 16.39 -9.51 4.95
C ASN A 223 17.02 -8.68 3.81
N CYS A 224 17.63 -7.55 4.13
CA CYS A 224 18.25 -6.62 3.18
C CYS A 224 19.74 -6.91 2.93
N LYS A 225 20.26 -8.01 3.49
CA LYS A 225 21.70 -8.37 3.47
C LYS A 225 22.19 -8.78 2.08
#